data_AF-A0A178Y6M9-F1
#
_entry.id   AF-A0A178Y6M9-F1
#
_cell.length_a   1.000
_cell.length_b   1.000
_cell.length_c   1.000
_cell.angle_alpha   90.00
_cell.angle_beta   90.00
_cell.angle_gamma   90.00
#
_symmetry.space_group_name_H-M   'P 1'
#
loop_
_entity.id
_entity.type
_entity.pdbx_description
1 polymer ?
#
loop_
_entity_poly.entity_id
_entity_poly.type
_entity_poly.pdbx_seq_one_letter_code
_entity_poly.pdbx_strand_id
1 'polypeptide(L)'
;MQRWHRWLSRQASGPVPRWQRFSPYRIHRFSLMLRAWDGVSKGVSRQEVASVLFNPALKKLRSLDWKNCPERRRLHRLLKAAQHLIEDGYRRLLKPDSE
;
A
#
# COMPACT_ATOMS: atom_id res chain seq x y z
N MET A 1 5.07 24.83 -5.99
CA MET A 1 6.36 24.76 -6.71
C MET A 1 7.57 25.32 -5.93
N GLN A 2 7.38 26.22 -4.96
CA GLN A 2 8.50 26.85 -4.23
C GLN A 2 9.45 25.89 -3.49
N ARG A 3 8.98 24.76 -2.94
CA ARG A 3 9.84 23.77 -2.27
C ARG A 3 10.82 23.08 -3.23
N TRP A 4 10.32 22.73 -4.42
CA TRP A 4 11.11 22.06 -5.45
C TRP A 4 12.15 23.02 -6.02
N HIS A 5 11.75 24.29 -6.24
CA HIS A 5 12.67 25.36 -6.58
C HIS A 5 13.76 25.56 -5.52
N ARG A 6 13.40 25.68 -4.23
CA ARG A 6 14.38 25.80 -3.12
C ARG A 6 15.37 24.64 -3.08
N TRP A 7 14.88 23.41 -3.26
CA TRP A 7 15.73 22.22 -3.33
C TRP A 7 16.75 22.30 -4.48
N LEU A 8 16.29 22.66 -5.69
CA LEU A 8 17.18 22.86 -6.84
C LEU A 8 18.17 24.00 -6.61
N SER A 9 17.77 25.06 -5.90
CA SER A 9 18.64 26.17 -5.49
C SER A 9 19.56 25.83 -4.30
N ARG A 10 19.72 24.55 -3.93
CA ARG A 10 20.53 24.06 -2.80
C ARG A 10 20.13 24.65 -1.43
N GLN A 11 18.90 25.12 -1.31
CA GLN A 11 18.31 25.57 -0.04
C GLN A 11 17.43 24.50 0.57
N ALA A 12 17.27 24.54 1.89
CA ALA A 12 16.39 23.62 2.58
C ALA A 12 14.96 23.71 2.01
N SER A 13 14.42 22.59 1.55
CA SER A 13 13.10 22.51 0.90
C SER A 13 11.93 22.84 1.83
N GLY A 14 12.19 23.06 3.12
CA GLY A 14 11.19 23.26 4.17
C GLY A 14 10.44 21.98 4.53
N PRO A 15 9.61 22.02 5.59
CA PRO A 15 8.92 20.85 6.11
C PRO A 15 7.91 20.28 5.11
N VAL A 16 7.65 18.97 5.20
CA VAL A 16 6.65 18.29 4.37
C VAL A 16 5.27 18.91 4.64
N PRO A 17 4.45 19.19 3.61
CA PRO A 17 3.09 19.70 3.80
C PRO A 17 2.27 18.79 4.72
N ARG A 18 1.38 19.37 5.55
CA ARG A 18 0.60 18.62 6.54
C ARG A 18 -0.16 17.43 5.93
N TRP A 19 -0.71 17.62 4.73
CA TRP A 19 -1.46 16.58 4.02
C TRP A 19 -0.61 15.40 3.50
N GLN A 20 0.71 15.58 3.41
CA GLN A 20 1.67 14.53 3.07
C GLN A 20 2.30 13.88 4.32
N ARG A 21 2.03 14.39 5.53
CA ARG A 21 2.51 13.79 6.78
C ARG A 21 1.60 12.63 7.19
N PHE A 22 1.81 11.47 6.57
CA PHE A 22 1.09 10.26 6.93
C PHE A 22 1.61 9.68 8.26
N SER A 23 0.71 9.08 9.04
CA SER A 23 1.11 8.34 10.24
C SER A 23 1.96 7.11 9.86
N PRO A 24 2.83 6.62 10.76
CA PRO A 24 3.60 5.40 10.52
C PRO A 24 2.74 4.21 10.10
N TYR A 25 1.55 4.07 10.72
CA TYR A 25 0.57 3.06 10.34
C TYR A 25 0.10 3.19 8.90
N ARG A 26 -0.22 4.41 8.42
CA ARG A 26 -0.64 4.64 7.04
C ARG A 26 0.49 4.32 6.05
N ILE A 27 1.72 4.73 6.35
CA ILE A 27 2.89 4.41 5.52
C ILE A 27 3.09 2.89 5.42
N HIS A 28 3.05 2.20 6.56
CA HIS A 28 3.16 0.75 6.60
C HIS A 28 2.04 0.08 5.79
N ARG A 29 0.80 0.56 5.93
CA ARG A 29 -0.34 0.05 5.15
C ARG A 29 -0.14 0.25 3.65
N PHE A 30 0.31 1.41 3.21
CA PHE A 30 0.61 1.66 1.79
C PHE A 30 1.71 0.73 1.27
N SER A 31 2.76 0.49 2.06
CA SER A 31 3.80 -0.48 1.68
C SER A 31 3.24 -1.90 1.50
N LEU A 32 2.38 -2.36 2.41
CA LEU A 32 1.71 -3.65 2.28
C LEU A 32 0.84 -3.72 1.01
N MET A 33 0.12 -2.63 0.70
CA MET A 33 -0.73 -2.55 -0.50
C MET A 33 0.09 -2.71 -1.79
N LEU A 34 1.21 -1.99 -1.90
CA LEU A 34 2.11 -2.09 -3.05
C LEU A 34 2.71 -3.49 -3.17
N ARG A 35 3.28 -4.03 -2.09
CA ARG A 35 3.89 -5.36 -2.10
C ARG A 35 2.89 -6.47 -2.43
N ALA A 36 1.66 -6.35 -1.93
CA ALA A 36 0.58 -7.29 -2.26
C ALA A 36 0.20 -7.22 -3.73
N TRP A 37 0.06 -6.01 -4.27
CA TRP A 37 -0.26 -5.79 -5.67
C TRP A 37 0.84 -6.32 -6.59
N ASP A 38 2.10 -6.01 -6.31
CA ASP A 38 3.26 -6.45 -7.09
C ASP A 38 3.39 -7.97 -7.13
N GLY A 39 3.11 -8.65 -6.02
CA GLY A 39 3.11 -10.11 -5.99
C GLY A 39 2.02 -10.70 -6.89
N VAL A 40 0.79 -10.21 -6.74
CA VAL A 40 -0.35 -10.72 -7.51
C VAL A 40 -0.24 -10.38 -9.00
N SER A 41 0.25 -9.19 -9.35
CA SER A 41 0.43 -8.76 -10.75
C SER A 41 1.51 -9.58 -11.46
N LYS A 42 2.52 -10.06 -10.73
CA LYS A 42 3.53 -11.02 -11.21
C LYS A 42 3.03 -12.47 -11.27
N GLY A 43 1.75 -12.73 -10.97
CA GLY A 43 1.16 -14.07 -11.01
C GLY A 43 1.39 -14.91 -9.76
N VAL A 44 1.98 -14.36 -8.69
CA VAL A 44 2.15 -15.09 -7.43
C VAL A 44 0.78 -15.37 -6.81
N SER A 45 0.59 -16.60 -6.30
CA SER A 45 -0.68 -16.97 -5.68
C SER A 45 -1.00 -16.09 -4.47
N ARG A 46 -2.29 -15.78 -4.28
CA ARG A 46 -2.73 -14.96 -3.14
C ARG A 46 -2.37 -15.58 -1.79
N GLN A 47 -2.35 -16.91 -1.69
CA GLN A 47 -1.93 -17.62 -0.48
C GLN A 47 -0.45 -17.39 -0.19
N GLU A 48 0.39 -17.47 -1.22
CA GLU A 48 1.83 -17.23 -1.07
C GLU A 48 2.14 -15.77 -0.75
N VAL A 49 1.47 -14.81 -1.40
CA VAL A 49 1.56 -13.39 -1.05
C VAL A 49 1.16 -13.15 0.41
N ALA A 50 0.04 -13.72 0.86
CA ALA A 50 -0.39 -13.61 2.27
C ALA A 50 0.63 -14.26 3.22
N SER A 51 1.27 -15.35 2.82
CA SER A 51 2.27 -16.03 3.64
C SER A 51 3.50 -15.16 3.90
N VAL A 52 3.95 -14.42 2.89
CA VAL A 52 5.08 -13.50 3.01
C VAL A 52 4.71 -12.24 3.79
N LEU A 53 3.49 -11.74 3.61
CA LEU A 53 3.07 -10.45 4.19
C LEU A 53 2.52 -10.54 5.61
N PHE A 54 1.88 -11.66 5.98
CA PHE A 54 1.16 -11.76 7.25
C PHE A 54 1.65 -12.90 8.13
N ASN A 55 1.76 -14.11 7.58
CA ASN A 55 2.11 -15.30 8.37
C ASN A 55 2.70 -16.40 7.49
N PRO A 56 4.00 -16.74 7.63
CA PRO A 56 4.65 -17.78 6.83
C PRO A 56 3.97 -19.15 6.89
N ALA A 57 3.25 -19.47 7.98
CA ALA A 57 2.56 -20.74 8.14
C ALA A 57 1.45 -20.95 7.10
N LEU A 58 0.92 -19.87 6.51
CA LEU A 58 -0.12 -19.94 5.47
C LEU A 58 0.35 -20.68 4.22
N LYS A 59 1.66 -20.70 3.93
CA LYS A 59 2.21 -21.42 2.77
C LYS A 59 1.99 -22.93 2.85
N LYS A 60 1.88 -23.48 4.07
CA LYS A 60 1.70 -24.93 4.30
C LYS A 60 0.23 -25.35 4.36
N LEU A 61 -0.71 -24.40 4.36
CA LEU A 61 -2.13 -24.71 4.44
C LEU A 61 -2.63 -25.38 3.17
N ARG A 62 -3.56 -26.32 3.33
CA ARG A 62 -4.28 -26.88 2.19
C ARG A 62 -5.17 -25.80 1.56
N SER A 63 -5.49 -25.97 0.28
CA SER A 63 -6.33 -25.03 -0.46
C SER A 63 -7.71 -24.82 0.20
N LEU A 64 -8.29 -25.87 0.80
CA LEU A 64 -9.56 -25.77 1.51
C LEU A 64 -9.46 -24.90 2.76
N ASP A 65 -8.41 -25.09 3.57
CA ASP A 65 -8.19 -24.32 4.79
C ASP A 65 -7.93 -22.84 4.45
N TRP A 66 -7.11 -22.59 3.42
CA TRP A 66 -6.85 -21.24 2.91
C TRP A 66 -8.13 -20.50 2.54
N LYS A 67 -9.14 -21.17 1.96
CA LYS A 67 -10.41 -20.54 1.60
C LYS A 67 -11.15 -19.98 2.81
N ASN A 68 -10.99 -20.60 3.98
CA ASN A 68 -11.66 -20.22 5.22
C ASN A 68 -10.83 -19.28 6.12
N CYS A 69 -9.55 -19.08 5.81
CA CYS A 69 -8.65 -18.23 6.59
C CYS A 69 -9.07 -16.75 6.61
N PRO A 70 -8.98 -16.06 7.78
CA PRO A 70 -9.23 -14.63 7.87
C PRO A 70 -8.22 -13.81 7.06
N GLU A 71 -6.99 -14.30 6.87
CA GLU A 71 -5.93 -13.66 6.09
C GLU A 71 -6.28 -13.54 4.62
N ARG A 72 -7.07 -14.48 4.07
CA ARG A 72 -7.61 -14.37 2.72
C ARG A 72 -8.50 -13.13 2.58
N ARG A 73 -9.42 -12.92 3.52
CA ARG A 73 -10.29 -11.73 3.56
C ARG A 73 -9.48 -10.45 3.79
N ARG A 74 -8.47 -10.51 4.67
CA ARG A 74 -7.55 -9.39 4.92
C ARG A 74 -6.78 -9.00 3.65
N LEU A 75 -6.20 -9.97 2.93
CA LEU A 75 -5.50 -9.74 1.67
C LEU A 75 -6.45 -9.18 0.61
N HIS A 76 -7.65 -9.73 0.49
CA HIS A 76 -8.64 -9.25 -0.47
C HIS A 76 -8.97 -7.76 -0.27
N ARG A 77 -9.24 -7.33 0.98
CA ARG A 77 -9.48 -5.91 1.29
C ARG A 77 -8.25 -5.05 1.02
N LEU A 78 -7.05 -5.57 1.30
CA LEU A 78 -5.79 -4.87 1.02
C LEU A 78 -5.61 -4.63 -0.49
N LEU A 79 -5.84 -5.66 -1.31
CA LEU A 79 -5.75 -5.58 -2.77
C LEU A 79 -6.81 -4.65 -3.35
N LYS A 80 -8.05 -4.71 -2.86
CA LYS A 80 -9.11 -3.79 -3.30
C LYS A 80 -8.77 -2.32 -3.00
N ALA A 81 -8.23 -2.06 -1.82
CA ALA A 81 -7.74 -0.71 -1.50
C ALA A 81 -6.55 -0.31 -2.38
N ALA A 82 -5.65 -1.26 -2.69
CA ALA A 82 -4.47 -1.00 -3.52
C ALA A 82 -4.89 -0.62 -4.94
N GLN A 83 -5.77 -1.42 -5.53
CA GLN A 83 -6.37 -1.16 -6.84
C GLN A 83 -7.02 0.23 -6.90
N HIS A 84 -7.85 0.57 -5.91
CA HIS A 84 -8.50 1.88 -5.87
C HIS A 84 -7.49 3.04 -5.83
N LEU A 85 -6.41 2.91 -5.04
CA LEU A 85 -5.36 3.94 -5.02
C LEU A 85 -4.60 4.02 -6.34
N ILE A 86 -4.30 2.89 -6.98
CA ILE A 86 -3.52 2.84 -8.23
C ILE A 86 -4.32 3.46 -9.39
N GLU A 87 -5.61 3.15 -9.50
CA GLU A 87 -6.45 3.62 -10.60
C GLU A 87 -6.59 5.15 -10.59
N ASP A 88 -7.11 5.74 -9.52
CA ASP A 88 -7.25 7.20 -9.41
C ASP A 88 -7.25 7.73 -7.96
N GLY A 89 -7.39 6.85 -6.96
CA GLY A 89 -7.49 7.25 -5.56
C GLY A 89 -6.24 7.95 -5.02
N TYR A 90 -5.07 7.74 -5.63
CA TYR A 90 -3.84 8.44 -5.26
C TYR A 90 -3.95 9.97 -5.38
N ARG A 91 -4.82 10.49 -6.24
CA ARG A 91 -5.00 11.94 -6.43
C ARG A 91 -5.41 12.63 -5.12
N ARG A 92 -6.24 11.96 -4.31
CA ARG A 92 -6.64 12.42 -2.96
C ARG A 92 -5.49 12.51 -1.97
N LEU A 93 -4.39 11.79 -2.21
CA LEU A 93 -3.17 11.86 -1.39
C LEU A 93 -2.31 13.09 -1.75
N LEU A 94 -2.43 13.56 -3.00
CA LEU A 94 -1.64 14.68 -3.53
C LEU A 94 -2.33 16.03 -3.33
N LYS A 95 -3.66 16.01 -3.45
CA LYS A 95 -4.56 17.12 -3.14
C LYS A 95 -5.67 16.55 -2.25
N PRO A 96 -5.56 16.63 -0.92
CA PRO A 96 -6.79 16.55 -0.13
C PRO A 96 -7.67 17.69 -0.64
N ASP A 97 -8.96 17.44 -0.83
CA ASP A 97 -9.82 18.26 -1.67
C ASP A 97 -9.61 19.77 -1.47
N SER A 98 -9.39 20.44 -2.60
CA SER A 98 -9.85 21.81 -2.79
C SER A 98 -11.37 21.72 -2.75
N GLU A 99 -11.95 21.74 -1.55
CA GLU A 99 -13.33 22.22 -1.39
C GLU A 99 -13.36 23.72 -1.64
#